data_AF-S7SW67-F1
#
_entry.id   AF-S7SW67-F1
#
_cell.length_a   1.000
_cell.length_b   1.000
_cell.length_c   1.000
_cell.angle_alpha   90.00
_cell.angle_beta   90.00
_cell.angle_gamma   90.00
#
_symmetry.space_group_name_H-M   'P 1'
#
loop_
_entity.id
_entity.type
_entity.pdbx_description
1 polymer ?
#
loop_
_entity_poly.entity_id
_entity_poly.type
_entity_poly.pdbx_seq_one_letter_code
_entity_poly.pdbx_strand_id
1 'polypeptide(L)' 'MRELRVLLSRYAKERLDGEHFGDFVIRAGIVKEVTDGTNFHD' A
#
# COMPACT_ATOMS: atom_id res chain seq x y z
N MET A 1 -1.65 -9.41 -15.52
CA MET A 1 -2.09 -9.14 -14.13
C MET A 1 -1.37 -10.08 -13.16
N ARG A 2 -0.13 -9.78 -12.73
CA ARG A 2 0.65 -10.61 -11.78
C ARG A 2 1.09 -9.85 -10.52
N GLU A 3 1.19 -8.53 -10.60
CA GLU A 3 1.68 -7.66 -9.53
C GLU A 3 0.88 -7.76 -8.22
N LEU A 4 -0.46 -7.72 -8.27
CA LEU A 4 -1.29 -7.76 -7.06
C LEU A 4 -1.10 -9.06 -6.26
N ARG A 5 -0.91 -10.19 -6.93
CA ARG A 5 -0.70 -11.49 -6.27
C ARG A 5 0.61 -11.52 -5.47
N VAL A 6 1.65 -10.90 -6.00
CA VAL A 6 2.94 -10.77 -5.32
C VAL A 6 2.79 -9.86 -4.10
N LEU A 7 2.12 -8.72 -4.24
CA LEU A 7 1.91 -7.78 -3.15
C LEU A 7 1.08 -8.38 -2.00
N LEU A 8 0.00 -9.11 -2.33
CA LEU A 8 -0.81 -9.80 -1.32
C LEU A 8 0.00 -10.88 -0.57
N SER A 9 0.89 -11.59 -1.27
CA SER A 9 1.76 -12.60 -0.64
C SER A 9 2.78 -11.99 0.31
N ARG A 10 3.31 -10.80 -0.02
CA ARG A 10 4.20 -10.03 0.85
C ARG A 10 3.46 -9.47 2.06
N TYR A 11 2.29 -8.86 1.83
CA TYR A 11 1.44 -8.35 2.91
C TYR A 11 1.10 -9.43 3.93
N ALA A 12 0.72 -10.63 3.50
CA ALA A 12 0.39 -11.72 4.41
C ALA A 12 1.56 -12.12 5.35
N LYS A 13 2.81 -11.90 4.94
CA LYS A 13 4.01 -12.27 5.70
C LYS A 13 4.63 -11.12 6.49
N GLU A 14 4.52 -9.90 5.97
CA GLU A 14 5.25 -8.73 6.44
C GLU A 14 4.34 -7.71 7.15
N ARG A 15 3.01 -7.93 7.17
CA ARG A 15 2.08 -7.03 7.85
C ARG A 15 2.28 -7.02 9.35
N LEU A 16 2.14 -5.85 9.96
CA LEU A 16 2.06 -5.71 11.40
C LEU A 16 0.64 -6.06 11.90
N ASP A 17 0.51 -6.32 13.21
CA ASP A 17 -0.80 -6.60 13.79
C ASP A 17 -1.72 -5.38 13.66
N GLY A 18 -2.94 -5.63 13.21
CA GLY A 18 -3.90 -4.56 12.87
C GLY A 18 -3.57 -3.70 11.64
N GLU A 19 -2.47 -3.96 10.92
CA GLU A 19 -2.10 -3.16 9.74
C GLU A 19 -3.03 -3.44 8.54
N HIS A 20 -3.44 -2.39 7.83
CA HIS A 20 -4.22 -2.47 6.59
C HIS A 20 -3.31 -2.55 5.36
N PHE A 21 -3.82 -3.12 4.26
CA PHE A 21 -3.04 -3.28 3.02
C PHE A 21 -2.55 -1.95 2.42
N GLY A 22 -3.34 -0.87 2.54
CA GLY A 22 -2.95 0.47 2.09
C GLY A 22 -1.73 1.00 2.85
N ASP A 23 -1.74 0.87 4.17
CA ASP A 23 -0.63 1.30 5.02
C ASP A 23 0.62 0.46 4.76
N PHE A 24 0.44 -0.85 4.56
CA PHE A 24 1.53 -1.75 4.18
C PHE A 24 2.24 -1.30 2.91
N VAL A 25 1.51 -0.95 1.84
CA VAL A 25 2.16 -0.57 0.57
C VAL A 25 2.91 0.76 0.66
N ILE A 26 2.48 1.66 1.55
CA ILE A 26 3.19 2.92 1.84
C ILE A 26 4.44 2.62 2.69
N ARG A 27 4.29 1.90 3.80
CA ARG A 27 5.39 1.54 4.71
C ARG A 27 6.47 0.71 4.03
N ALA A 28 6.08 -0.22 3.17
CA ALA A 28 7.01 -1.07 2.42
C ALA A 28 7.65 -0.34 1.22
N GLY A 29 7.34 0.95 1.03
CA GLY A 29 7.89 1.78 -0.06
C GLY A 29 7.46 1.33 -1.45
N ILE A 30 6.37 0.56 -1.56
CA ILE A 30 5.83 0.07 -2.84
C ILE A 30 5.13 1.23 -3.57
N VAL A 31 4.45 2.10 -2.82
CA VAL A 31 3.78 3.30 -3.32
C VAL A 31 4.26 4.49 -2.50
N LYS A 32 4.52 5.62 -3.17
CA LYS A 32 4.83 6.88 -2.49
C LYS A 32 3.59 7.35 -1.72
N GLU A 33 3.79 7.73 -0.46
CA GLU A 33 2.81 8.51 0.30
C GLU A 33 2.41 9.75 -0.52
N VAL A 34 1.12 9.92 -0.77
CA VAL A 34 0.58 11.15 -1.36
C VAL A 34 0.02 11.97 -0.20
N THR A 35 0.82 12.89 0.32
CA THR A 35 0.43 13.83 1.39
C THR A 35 -0.50 14.94 0.92
N ASP A 36 -0.54 15.19 -0.40
CA ASP A 36 -1.26 16.31 -1.00
C ASP A 36 -2.57 15.85 -1.64
N GLY A 37 -3.56 15.57 -0.79
CA GLY A 37 -4.94 15.23 -1.18
C GLY A 37 -5.76 16.39 -1.78
N THR A 38 -5.16 17.42 -2.38
CA THR A 38 -5.86 18.62 -2.88
C THR A 38 -5.76 18.82 -4.39
N ASN A 39 -5.91 17.77 -5.21
CA ASN A 39 -6.07 17.93 -6.66
C ASN A 39 -7.19 17.04 -7.25
N PHE A 40 -8.23 16.78 -6.48
CA PHE A 40 -9.46 16.16 -6.99
C PHE A 40 -10.61 17.16 -7.08
N HIS A 41 -10.41 18.28 -7.79
CA HIS A 41 -11.51 19.11 -8.28
C HIS A 41 -11.12 19.77 -9.61
N ASP A 42 -11.53 19.15 -10.72
CA ASP A 42 -12.20 19.81 -11.85
C ASP A 42 -13.15 18.79 -12.51
#